data_AF-R4SVP3-F1
#
_entry.id   AF-R4SVP3-F1
#
_cell.length_a   1.000
_cell.length_b   1.000
_cell.length_c   1.000
_cell.angle_alpha   90.00
_cell.angle_beta   90.00
_cell.angle_gamma   90.00
#
_symmetry.space_group_name_H-M   'P 1'
#
loop_
_entity.id
_entity.type
_entity.pdbx_description
1 polymer ?
#
loop_
_entity_poly.entity_id
_entity_poly.type
_entity_poly.pdbx_seq_one_letter_code
_entity_poly.pdbx_strand_id
1 'polypeptide(L)'
;MKACSEREYFAFVAERPLMFGIRCLSDLESFLIGYDEHALRHGGPGLDGWRDWLVARRGKDCNHGWTGQVRHLALPEGWASWDITAEQEARVSKLLFTLLDEFLAETEADERDEKAGPR
;
A
#
# COMPACT_ATOMS: atom_id res chain seq x y z
N MET A 1 11.91 13.99 -18.92
CA MET A 1 11.08 14.00 -17.70
C MET A 1 11.90 13.31 -16.62
N LYS A 2 12.04 13.88 -15.41
CA LYS A 2 12.50 13.08 -14.27
C LYS A 2 11.48 11.98 -14.07
N ALA A 3 11.93 10.73 -13.92
CA ALA A 3 11.04 9.68 -13.44
C ALA A 3 10.55 10.13 -12.05
N CYS A 4 9.23 10.19 -11.88
CA CYS A 4 8.58 10.34 -10.59
C CYS A 4 9.00 9.14 -9.74
N SER A 5 9.43 9.33 -8.49
CA SER A 5 9.63 8.17 -7.61
C SER A 5 8.28 7.50 -7.34
N GLU A 6 8.30 6.22 -6.94
CA GLU A 6 7.05 5.51 -6.60
C GLU A 6 6.29 6.22 -5.48
N ARG A 7 7.00 6.78 -4.51
CA ARG A 7 6.41 7.61 -3.46
C ARG A 7 5.72 8.85 -4.00
N GLU A 8 6.37 9.57 -4.91
CA GLU A 8 5.78 10.74 -5.55
C GLU A 8 4.54 10.37 -6.39
N TYR A 9 4.56 9.19 -7.04
CA TYR A 9 3.42 8.66 -7.79
C TYR A 9 2.22 8.38 -6.86
N PHE A 10 2.41 7.62 -5.78
CA PHE A 10 1.32 7.30 -4.86
C PHE A 10 0.84 8.52 -4.06
N ALA A 11 1.71 9.50 -3.78
CA ALA A 11 1.29 10.78 -3.22
C ALA A 11 0.36 11.54 -4.18
N PHE A 12 0.64 11.51 -5.48
CA PHE A 12 -0.23 12.10 -6.49
C PHE A 12 -1.57 11.35 -6.62
N VAL A 13 -1.56 10.02 -6.54
CA VAL A 13 -2.79 9.21 -6.50
C VAL A 13 -3.64 9.57 -5.28
N ALA A 14 -3.02 9.71 -4.10
CA ALA A 14 -3.70 10.10 -2.86
C ALA A 14 -4.31 11.51 -2.91
N GLU A 15 -3.66 12.45 -3.61
CA GLU A 15 -4.17 13.81 -3.81
C GLU A 15 -5.40 13.82 -4.74
N ARG A 16 -5.45 12.93 -5.74
CA ARG A 16 -6.46 12.96 -6.82
C ARG A 16 -7.08 11.60 -7.12
N PRO A 17 -7.64 10.89 -6.13
CA PRO A 17 -8.09 9.49 -6.28
C PRO A 17 -9.15 9.33 -7.39
N LEU A 18 -10.06 10.31 -7.55
CA LEU A 18 -11.08 10.27 -8.60
C LEU A 18 -10.51 10.29 -10.02
N MET A 19 -9.32 10.87 -10.21
CA MET A 19 -8.65 10.90 -11.52
C MET A 19 -8.17 9.51 -11.94
N PHE A 20 -8.02 8.60 -10.97
CA PHE A 20 -7.67 7.19 -11.13
C PHE A 20 -8.89 6.27 -11.02
N GLY A 21 -10.11 6.82 -10.96
CA GLY A 21 -11.35 6.05 -10.81
C GLY A 21 -11.57 5.51 -9.39
N ILE A 22 -10.81 5.96 -8.40
CA ILE A 22 -10.88 5.49 -7.01
C ILE A 22 -11.94 6.30 -6.26
N ARG A 23 -13.10 5.68 -5.98
CA ARG A 23 -14.22 6.34 -5.27
C ARG A 23 -14.46 5.78 -3.87
N CYS A 24 -13.98 4.57 -3.61
CA CYS A 24 -14.13 3.85 -2.36
C CYS A 24 -12.90 2.97 -2.10
N LEU A 25 -12.83 2.36 -0.91
CA LEU A 25 -11.73 1.46 -0.55
C LEU A 25 -11.60 0.27 -1.51
N SER A 26 -12.69 -0.32 -1.98
CA SER A 26 -12.61 -1.45 -2.91
C SER A 26 -12.03 -1.05 -4.28
N ASP A 27 -12.32 0.17 -4.76
CA ASP A 27 -11.69 0.72 -5.96
C ASP A 27 -10.17 0.91 -5.72
N LEU A 28 -9.77 1.40 -4.54
CA LEU A 28 -8.36 1.60 -4.17
C LEU A 28 -7.60 0.26 -4.08
N GLU A 29 -8.21 -0.76 -3.45
CA GLU A 29 -7.63 -2.09 -3.34
C GLU A 29 -7.49 -2.74 -4.73
N SER A 30 -8.50 -2.59 -5.59
CA SER A 30 -8.45 -3.08 -6.97
C SER A 30 -7.38 -2.35 -7.80
N PHE A 31 -7.24 -1.03 -7.60
CA PHE A 31 -6.20 -0.23 -8.24
C PHE A 31 -4.79 -0.75 -7.88
N LEU A 32 -4.52 -1.00 -6.59
CA LEU A 32 -3.23 -1.51 -6.14
C LEU A 32 -2.93 -2.92 -6.63
N ILE A 33 -3.94 -3.80 -6.63
CA ILE A 33 -3.81 -5.14 -7.21
C ILE A 33 -3.45 -5.04 -8.70
N GLY A 34 -4.17 -4.19 -9.45
CA GLY A 34 -3.89 -3.99 -10.87
C GLY A 34 -2.52 -3.38 -11.16
N TYR A 35 -2.07 -2.45 -10.31
CA TYR A 35 -0.74 -1.85 -10.37
C TYR A 35 0.36 -2.93 -10.18
N ASP A 36 0.20 -3.78 -9.15
CA ASP A 36 1.17 -4.83 -8.82
C ASP A 36 1.23 -5.90 -9.91
N GLU A 37 0.08 -6.41 -10.35
CA GLU A 37 -0.02 -7.38 -11.45
C GLU A 37 0.57 -6.85 -12.76
N HIS A 38 0.37 -5.56 -13.06
CA HIS A 38 0.99 -4.92 -14.23
C HIS A 38 2.51 -4.88 -14.10
N ALA A 39 3.05 -4.50 -12.93
CA ALA A 39 4.49 -4.48 -12.71
C ALA A 39 5.11 -5.87 -12.86
N LEU A 40 4.52 -6.89 -12.23
CA LEU A 40 4.98 -8.28 -12.30
C LEU A 40 4.98 -8.81 -13.74
N ARG A 41 3.93 -8.52 -14.52
CA ARG A 41 3.84 -8.90 -15.93
C ARG A 41 4.94 -8.30 -16.80
N HIS A 42 5.45 -7.13 -16.43
CA HIS A 42 6.44 -6.37 -17.20
C HIS A 42 7.85 -6.40 -16.57
N GLY A 43 8.08 -7.28 -15.59
CA GLY A 43 9.39 -7.46 -14.96
C GLY A 43 9.81 -6.33 -14.01
N GLY A 44 8.86 -5.51 -13.57
CA GLY A 44 9.06 -4.53 -12.51
C GLY A 44 8.89 -5.16 -11.11
N PRO A 45 9.40 -4.51 -10.06
CA PRO A 45 9.32 -5.03 -8.69
C PRO A 45 7.90 -4.95 -8.10
N GLY A 46 7.04 -4.08 -8.62
CA GLY A 46 5.68 -3.90 -8.10
C GLY A 46 5.68 -3.55 -6.62
N LEU A 47 4.86 -4.25 -5.86
CA LEU A 47 4.78 -4.19 -4.40
C LEU A 47 5.42 -5.44 -3.76
N ASP A 48 6.52 -5.95 -4.33
CA ASP A 48 7.24 -7.10 -3.79
C ASP A 48 7.61 -6.89 -2.31
N GLY A 49 7.37 -7.90 -1.47
CA GLY A 49 7.57 -7.80 -0.01
C GLY A 49 6.50 -7.01 0.77
N TRP A 50 5.54 -6.34 0.11
CA TRP A 50 4.50 -5.53 0.79
C TRP A 50 3.71 -6.28 1.85
N ARG A 51 3.24 -7.49 1.52
CA ARG A 51 2.48 -8.31 2.47
C ARG A 51 3.32 -8.67 3.69
N ASP A 52 4.56 -9.09 3.48
CA ASP A 52 5.44 -9.54 4.56
C ASP A 52 5.85 -8.35 5.46
N TRP A 53 6.05 -7.18 4.86
CA TRP A 53 6.26 -5.93 5.59
C TRP A 53 5.06 -5.58 6.49
N LEU A 54 3.83 -5.72 5.99
CA LEU A 54 2.61 -5.52 6.80
C LEU A 54 2.49 -6.55 7.93
N VAL A 55 2.83 -7.81 7.67
CA VAL A 55 2.83 -8.87 8.69
C VAL A 55 3.84 -8.58 9.79
N ALA A 56 5.06 -8.18 9.43
CA ALA A 56 6.12 -7.80 10.36
C ALA A 56 5.68 -6.61 11.22
N ARG A 57 5.09 -5.59 10.61
CA ARG A 57 4.59 -4.40 11.31
C ARG A 57 3.46 -4.70 12.28
N ARG A 58 2.52 -5.56 11.90
CA ARG A 58 1.42 -5.98 12.79
C ARG A 58 1.87 -6.97 13.86
N GLY A 59 2.94 -7.72 13.60
CA GLY A 59 3.43 -8.82 14.46
C GLY A 59 2.59 -10.10 14.39
N LYS A 60 1.62 -10.18 13.48
CA LYS A 60 0.75 -11.36 13.29
C LYS A 60 0.19 -11.38 11.87
N ASP A 61 0.09 -12.57 11.29
CA ASP A 61 -0.57 -12.77 9.99
C ASP A 61 -2.10 -12.89 10.09
N CYS A 62 -2.79 -12.81 8.96
CA CYS A 62 -4.22 -13.06 8.79
C CYS A 62 -4.47 -13.72 7.43
N ASN A 63 -5.53 -14.52 7.34
CA ASN A 63 -5.88 -15.26 6.11
C ASN A 63 -6.49 -14.38 5.01
N HIS A 64 -6.70 -13.08 5.26
CA HIS A 64 -7.32 -12.14 4.33
C HIS A 64 -6.31 -11.35 3.49
N GLY A 65 -5.04 -11.79 3.46
CA GLY A 65 -3.99 -11.13 2.68
C GLY A 65 -3.68 -9.72 3.18
N TRP A 66 -3.03 -8.92 2.34
CA TRP A 66 -2.60 -7.56 2.72
C TRP A 66 -3.77 -6.64 3.06
N THR A 67 -4.92 -6.78 2.38
CA THR A 67 -6.11 -5.95 2.60
C THR A 67 -6.64 -6.13 4.03
N GLY A 68 -6.68 -7.38 4.51
CA GLY A 68 -7.02 -7.68 5.90
C GLY A 68 -5.99 -7.17 6.90
N GLN A 69 -4.69 -7.18 6.58
CA GLN A 69 -3.66 -6.60 7.44
C GLN A 69 -3.89 -5.10 7.66
N VAL A 70 -4.13 -4.37 6.56
CA VAL A 70 -4.40 -2.93 6.59
C VAL A 70 -5.64 -2.63 7.43
N ARG A 71 -6.73 -3.40 7.29
CA ARG A 71 -7.92 -3.25 8.13
C ARG A 71 -7.64 -3.50 9.60
N HIS A 72 -6.86 -4.51 9.97
CA HIS A 72 -6.48 -4.74 11.36
C HIS A 72 -5.63 -3.61 11.94
N LEU A 73 -4.76 -3.00 11.14
CA LEU A 73 -3.98 -1.84 11.56
C LEU A 73 -4.84 -0.58 11.69
N ALA A 74 -5.81 -0.39 10.78
CA ALA A 74 -6.69 0.78 10.77
C ALA A 74 -7.78 0.71 11.85
N LEU A 75 -8.31 -0.48 12.11
CA LEU A 75 -9.45 -0.73 13.00
C LEU A 75 -9.02 -1.71 14.10
N PRO A 76 -8.22 -1.28 15.07
CA PRO A 76 -7.74 -2.15 16.16
C PRO A 76 -8.89 -2.69 17.02
N GLU A 77 -10.01 -1.98 17.09
CA GLU A 77 -11.28 -2.41 17.69
C GLU A 77 -11.95 -3.58 16.94
N GLY A 78 -11.48 -3.90 15.73
CA GLY A 78 -12.08 -4.88 14.84
C GLY A 78 -13.23 -4.30 14.00
N TRP A 79 -13.78 -5.15 13.12
CA TRP A 79 -14.94 -4.82 12.30
C TRP A 79 -15.88 -6.02 12.24
N ALA A 80 -17.19 -5.76 12.13
CA ALA A 80 -18.21 -6.81 12.17
C ALA A 80 -18.40 -7.54 10.83
N SER A 81 -18.18 -6.84 9.72
CA SER A 81 -18.42 -7.31 8.35
C SER A 81 -17.53 -6.58 7.35
N TRP A 82 -17.34 -7.18 6.17
CA TRP A 82 -16.60 -6.54 5.07
C TRP A 82 -17.22 -5.23 4.58
N ASP A 83 -18.54 -5.09 4.77
CA ASP A 83 -19.24 -3.82 4.65
C ASP A 83 -18.94 -2.98 5.90
N ILE A 84 -17.93 -2.12 5.81
CA ILE A 84 -17.53 -1.18 6.86
C ILE A 84 -18.26 0.16 6.67
N THR A 85 -18.32 0.98 7.72
CA THR A 85 -18.94 2.31 7.61
C THR A 85 -18.07 3.24 6.76
N ALA A 86 -18.66 4.31 6.20
CA ALA A 86 -17.90 5.30 5.43
C ALA A 86 -16.76 5.94 6.23
N GLU A 87 -16.93 6.11 7.54
CA GLU A 87 -15.88 6.61 8.44
C GLU A 87 -14.72 5.61 8.57
N GLN A 88 -15.04 4.33 8.78
CA GLN A 88 -14.04 3.26 8.81
C GLN A 88 -13.33 3.16 7.46
N GLU A 89 -14.06 3.26 6.36
CA GLU A 89 -13.51 3.22 5.01
C GLU A 89 -12.51 4.36 4.77
N ALA A 90 -12.86 5.59 5.16
CA ALA A 90 -11.96 6.73 5.08
C ALA A 90 -10.70 6.52 5.94
N ARG A 91 -10.84 5.94 7.13
CA ARG A 91 -9.71 5.63 8.02
C ARG A 91 -8.79 4.57 7.42
N VAL A 92 -9.35 3.50 6.87
CA VAL A 92 -8.59 2.42 6.22
C VAL A 92 -7.87 2.95 4.98
N SER A 93 -8.55 3.72 4.12
CA SER A 93 -7.98 4.28 2.90
C SER A 93 -6.84 5.27 3.20
N LYS A 94 -7.02 6.14 4.21
CA LYS A 94 -5.97 7.05 4.67
C LYS A 94 -4.75 6.29 5.17
N LEU A 95 -4.97 5.28 6.02
CA LEU A 95 -3.87 4.47 6.53
C LEU A 95 -3.16 3.69 5.43
N LEU A 96 -3.88 3.18 4.44
CA LEU A 96 -3.30 2.47 3.29
C LEU A 96 -2.29 3.35 2.55
N PHE A 97 -2.62 4.60 2.24
CA PHE A 97 -1.66 5.53 1.64
C PHE A 97 -0.46 5.84 2.55
N THR A 98 -0.68 6.00 3.85
CA THR A 98 0.42 6.17 4.82
C THR A 98 1.35 4.96 4.85
N LEU A 99 0.79 3.75 4.88
CA LEU A 99 1.55 2.50 4.89
C LEU A 99 2.36 2.34 3.59
N LEU A 100 1.78 2.69 2.44
CA LEU A 100 2.48 2.68 1.15
C LEU A 100 3.65 3.66 1.12
N ASP A 101 3.48 4.89 1.60
CA ASP A 101 4.57 5.87 1.66
C ASP A 101 5.73 5.37 2.54
N GLU A 102 5.41 4.82 3.71
CA GLU A 102 6.42 4.30 4.64
C GLU A 102 7.15 3.07 4.07
N PHE A 103 6.42 2.11 3.52
CA PHE A 103 7.00 0.94 2.86
C PHE A 103 7.96 1.34 1.73
N LEU A 104 7.52 2.23 0.84
CA LEU A 104 8.34 2.69 -0.27
C LEU A 104 9.54 3.52 0.20
N ALA A 105 9.41 4.28 1.30
CA ALA A 105 10.54 5.01 1.88
C ALA A 105 11.65 4.09 2.40
N GLU A 106 11.26 2.96 3.02
CA GLU A 106 12.19 1.92 3.49
C GLU A 106 12.84 1.21 2.30
N THR A 107 12.05 0.75 1.31
CA THR A 107 12.58 0.10 0.09
C THR A 107 13.55 1.01 -0.67
N GLU A 108 13.20 2.28 -0.87
CA GLU A 108 14.10 3.25 -1.51
C GLU A 108 15.37 3.50 -0.68
N ALA A 109 15.33 3.37 0.64
CA ALA A 109 16.51 3.52 1.51
C ALA A 109 17.43 2.31 1.39
N ASP A 110 16.88 1.10 1.44
CA ASP A 110 17.62 -0.14 1.29
C ASP A 110 18.31 -0.22 -0.07
N GLU A 111 17.62 0.17 -1.15
CA GLU A 111 18.22 0.27 -2.48
C GLU A 111 19.38 1.26 -2.56
N ARG A 112 19.30 2.39 -1.85
CA ARG A 112 20.38 3.39 -1.81
C ARG A 112 21.59 2.85 -1.07
N ASP A 113 21.37 2.15 0.04
CA ASP A 113 22.43 1.56 0.85
C ASP A 113 23.11 0.39 0.12
N GLU A 114 22.35 -0.44 -0.61
CA GLU A 114 22.92 -1.49 -1.47
C GLU A 114 23.80 -0.90 -2.59
N LYS A 115 23.34 0.18 -3.24
CA LYS A 115 24.10 0.90 -4.27
C LYS A 115 25.33 1.63 -3.72
N ALA A 116 25.34 1.98 -2.43
CA ALA A 116 26.47 2.63 -1.78
C ALA A 116 27.61 1.65 -1.38
N GLY A 117 27.33 0.34 -1.33
CA GLY A 117 28.28 -0.69 -0.90
C GLY A 117 28.58 -0.67 0.61
N PRO A 118 29.08 -1.77 1.19
CA PRO A 118 29.41 -1.79 2.62
C PRO A 118 30.57 -0.82 2.89
N ARG A 119 30.36 0.08 3.87
CA ARG A 119 31.38 1.03 4.33
C ARG A 119 32.57 0.35 4.98
#